data_AF-A0AAQ0KDK4-F1
#
_entry.id   AF-A0AAQ0KDK4-F1
#
_cell.length_a   1.000
_cell.length_b   1.000
_cell.length_c   1.000
_cell.angle_alpha   90.00
_cell.angle_beta   90.00
_cell.angle_gamma   90.00
#
_symmetry.space_group_name_H-M   'P 1'
#
loop_
_entity.id
_entity.type
_entity.pdbx_description
1 polymer ?
#
loop_
_entity_poly.entity_id
_entity_poly.type
_entity_poly.pdbx_seq_one_letter_code
_entity_poly.pdbx_strand_id
1 'polypeptide(L)'
;MHAGQAQNIWVFEPGRGDRWAQTGRLSWSHGQDPTDPDFDATAFGTDGVPGDDEKLSVDDHNVHTKEMRGYLDPDTESLYNIGQATTGHPEAMTKHEPKGMTWYEKTVLEQMQQVP
;
A
#
# COMPACT_ATOMS: atom_id res chain seq x y z
N MET A 1 -9.69 10.87 8.56
CA MET A 1 -9.28 9.44 8.54
C MET A 1 -7.96 9.37 7.78
N HIS A 2 -7.07 8.40 8.08
CA HIS A 2 -5.81 8.22 7.36
C HIS A 2 -5.75 6.83 6.73
N ALA A 3 -5.12 6.72 5.56
CA ALA A 3 -4.97 5.46 4.84
C ALA A 3 -3.57 5.35 4.21
N GLY A 4 -2.95 4.19 4.36
CA GLY A 4 -1.70 3.86 3.69
C GLY A 4 -1.83 2.50 3.05
N GLN A 5 -1.30 2.35 1.85
CA GLN A 5 -1.29 1.09 1.12
C GLN A 5 -0.03 1.04 0.28
N ALA A 6 0.73 -0.05 0.38
CA ALA A 6 1.95 -0.23 -0.39
C ALA A 6 1.66 -0.50 -1.87
N GLN A 7 2.71 -0.51 -2.69
CA GLN A 7 2.54 -0.77 -4.13
C GLN A 7 1.81 -2.08 -4.30
N ASN A 8 0.73 -2.06 -5.06
CA ASN A 8 0.02 -3.27 -5.39
C ASN A 8 0.93 -4.11 -6.28
N ILE A 9 1.31 -5.28 -5.79
CA ILE A 9 2.02 -6.28 -6.58
C ILE A 9 1.25 -7.59 -6.49
N TRP A 10 1.21 -8.37 -7.56
CA TRP A 10 0.66 -9.72 -7.48
C TRP A 10 1.70 -10.68 -6.89
N VAL A 11 1.26 -11.76 -6.25
CA VAL A 11 2.16 -12.72 -5.57
C VAL A 11 3.27 -13.30 -6.46
N PHE A 12 3.07 -13.32 -7.77
CA PHE A 12 4.03 -13.81 -8.77
C PHE A 12 4.79 -12.70 -9.51
N GLU A 13 4.43 -11.44 -9.26
CA GLU A 13 5.05 -10.30 -9.91
C GLU A 13 6.40 -9.96 -9.26
N PRO A 14 7.48 -9.75 -10.06
CA PRO A 14 8.71 -9.23 -9.52
C PRO A 14 8.52 -7.81 -9.00
N GLY A 15 8.98 -7.53 -7.78
CA GLY A 15 8.88 -6.19 -7.20
C GLY A 15 8.77 -6.23 -5.68
N ARG A 16 8.54 -5.05 -5.12
CA ARG A 16 8.28 -4.79 -3.71
C ARG A 16 6.92 -4.12 -3.56
N GLY A 17 6.20 -4.44 -2.50
CA GLY A 17 4.85 -3.94 -2.27
C GLY A 17 3.92 -4.97 -1.65
N ASP A 18 2.66 -4.59 -1.47
CA ASP A 18 1.63 -5.43 -0.89
C ASP A 18 1.14 -6.47 -1.92
N ARG A 19 1.43 -7.74 -1.63
CA ARG A 19 1.12 -8.90 -2.50
C ARG A 19 -0.37 -9.25 -2.60
N TRP A 20 -1.21 -8.65 -1.76
CA TRP A 20 -2.62 -9.01 -1.63
C TRP A 20 -3.57 -7.80 -1.64
N ALA A 21 -3.07 -6.57 -1.64
CA ALA A 21 -3.89 -5.35 -1.67
C ALA A 21 -4.94 -5.31 -2.80
N GLN A 22 -4.66 -5.96 -3.94
CA GLN A 22 -5.62 -6.06 -5.05
C GLN A 22 -6.82 -6.98 -4.77
N THR A 23 -6.68 -7.95 -3.87
CA THR A 23 -7.71 -8.99 -3.65
C THR A 23 -9.03 -8.38 -3.19
N GLY A 24 -8.97 -7.39 -2.30
CA GLY A 24 -10.16 -6.67 -1.84
C GLY A 24 -10.82 -5.86 -2.95
N ARG A 25 -10.04 -5.28 -3.86
CA ARG A 25 -10.49 -4.41 -4.96
C ARG A 25 -11.24 -5.17 -6.05
N LEU A 26 -10.95 -6.45 -6.21
CA LEU A 26 -11.67 -7.33 -7.14
C LEU A 26 -13.05 -7.76 -6.62
N SER A 27 -13.44 -7.34 -5.41
CA SER A 27 -14.77 -7.60 -4.87
C SER A 27 -15.86 -6.86 -5.64
N TRP A 28 -16.83 -7.61 -6.16
CA TRP A 28 -17.99 -7.08 -6.89
C TRP A 28 -18.89 -6.17 -6.05
N SER A 29 -18.85 -6.27 -4.72
CA SER A 29 -19.69 -5.50 -3.81
C SER A 29 -18.91 -4.46 -2.99
N HIS A 30 -17.58 -4.58 -2.91
CA HIS A 30 -16.78 -3.76 -2.00
C HIS A 30 -15.32 -3.58 -2.43
N GLY A 31 -15.10 -3.22 -3.71
CA GLY A 31 -13.78 -3.00 -4.29
C GLY A 31 -13.21 -1.59 -4.11
N GLN A 32 -13.43 -0.94 -2.96
CA GLN A 32 -12.98 0.44 -2.75
C GLN A 32 -11.47 0.54 -2.48
N ASP A 33 -10.90 1.65 -2.92
CA ASP A 33 -9.53 2.05 -2.69
C ASP A 33 -9.48 3.04 -1.52
N PRO A 34 -8.89 2.69 -0.36
CA PRO A 34 -8.82 3.62 0.77
C PRO A 34 -7.87 4.80 0.54
N THR A 35 -7.04 4.76 -0.50
CA THR A 35 -6.15 5.86 -0.93
C THR A 35 -6.72 6.68 -2.08
N ASP A 36 -7.89 6.30 -2.63
CA ASP A 36 -8.57 7.09 -3.66
C ASP A 36 -9.19 8.34 -3.04
N PRO A 37 -9.10 9.51 -3.74
CA PRO A 37 -9.71 10.74 -3.26
C PRO A 37 -11.20 10.62 -2.87
N ASP A 38 -11.97 9.76 -3.54
CA ASP A 38 -13.40 9.57 -3.28
C ASP A 38 -13.68 8.81 -1.97
N PHE A 39 -12.66 8.17 -1.36
CA PHE A 39 -12.77 7.50 -0.05
C PHE A 39 -12.72 8.49 1.13
N ASP A 40 -12.33 9.76 0.89
CA ASP A 40 -12.26 10.83 1.90
C ASP A 40 -11.30 10.54 3.08
N ALA A 41 -10.21 9.82 2.80
CA ALA A 41 -9.09 9.66 3.73
C ALA A 41 -7.87 10.49 3.29
N THR A 42 -7.10 10.94 4.27
CA THR A 42 -5.76 11.49 4.02
C THR A 42 -4.78 10.34 3.80
N ALA A 43 -4.42 10.12 2.54
CA ALA A 43 -3.48 9.08 2.16
C ALA A 43 -2.05 9.40 2.62
N PHE A 44 -1.26 8.37 2.95
CA PHE A 44 0.15 8.48 3.34
C PHE A 44 1.06 7.45 2.66
N GLY A 45 2.38 7.66 2.75
CA GLY A 45 3.40 6.81 2.11
C GLY A 45 3.64 5.48 2.85
N THR A 46 3.94 4.43 2.09
CA THR A 46 4.28 3.10 2.64
C THR A 46 5.30 2.33 1.79
N ASP A 47 5.84 2.96 0.73
CA ASP A 47 6.76 2.33 -0.23
C ASP A 47 8.23 2.54 0.13
N GLY A 48 8.47 3.15 1.28
CA GLY A 48 9.75 3.48 1.82
C GLY A 48 10.27 4.83 1.34
N VAL A 49 11.15 5.41 2.15
CA VAL A 49 11.88 6.63 1.81
C VAL A 49 13.29 6.24 1.37
N PRO A 50 13.70 6.52 0.12
CA PRO A 50 15.02 6.13 -0.38
C PRO A 50 16.16 6.66 0.50
N GLY A 51 16.99 5.75 1.01
CA GLY A 51 18.13 6.08 1.86
C GLY A 51 17.81 6.31 3.34
N ASP A 52 16.57 6.05 3.77
CA ASP A 52 16.15 6.12 5.17
C ASP A 52 15.85 4.71 5.69
N ASP A 53 16.79 4.16 6.45
CA ASP A 53 16.69 2.81 7.01
C ASP A 53 15.64 2.71 8.14
N GLU A 54 15.08 3.83 8.61
CA GLU A 54 13.97 3.87 9.60
C GLU A 54 12.60 4.04 8.91
N LYS A 55 12.56 4.10 7.57
CA LYS A 55 11.35 4.21 6.74
C LYS A 55 11.44 3.28 5.54
N LEU A 56 11.58 2.00 5.84
CA LEU A 56 11.57 0.89 4.92
C LEU A 56 10.20 0.70 4.26
N SER A 57 10.23 0.21 3.01
CA SER A 57 9.04 -0.19 2.27
C SER A 57 8.29 -1.34 2.94
N VAL A 58 6.96 -1.31 2.85
CA VAL A 58 6.11 -2.48 3.12
C VAL A 58 6.11 -3.37 1.88
N ASP A 59 6.42 -4.66 2.05
CA ASP A 59 6.56 -5.63 0.95
C ASP A 59 5.65 -6.85 1.10
N ASP A 60 4.75 -6.80 2.06
CA ASP A 60 3.83 -7.88 2.37
C ASP A 60 2.55 -7.33 3.01
N HIS A 61 1.44 -8.02 2.80
CA HIS A 61 0.13 -7.63 3.32
C HIS A 61 0.00 -7.79 4.84
N ASN A 62 0.83 -8.66 5.44
CA ASN A 62 0.73 -8.99 6.84
C ASN A 62 1.08 -7.80 7.75
N VAL A 63 0.54 -7.85 8.96
CA VAL A 63 0.84 -6.87 10.02
C VAL A 63 2.34 -6.89 10.36
N HIS A 64 2.89 -8.09 10.52
CA HIS A 64 4.30 -8.34 10.78
C HIS A 64 4.81 -9.45 9.88
N THR A 65 6.07 -9.38 9.47
CA THR A 65 6.74 -10.42 8.69
C THR A 65 8.09 -10.78 9.30
N LYS A 66 8.62 -11.93 8.90
CA LYS A 66 9.95 -12.37 9.32
C LYS A 66 11.05 -11.45 8.79
N GLU A 67 10.81 -10.85 7.63
CA GLU A 67 11.71 -9.94 6.93
C GLU A 67 11.61 -8.48 7.42
N MET A 68 10.74 -8.19 8.40
CA MET A 68 10.51 -6.84 8.95
C MET A 68 9.99 -5.87 7.88
N ARG A 69 8.97 -6.29 7.14
CA ARG A 69 8.40 -5.58 5.97
C ARG A 69 6.87 -5.57 5.95
N GLY A 70 6.22 -5.89 7.08
CA GLY A 70 4.78 -5.73 7.28
C GLY A 70 4.39 -4.33 7.72
N TYR A 71 3.09 -4.01 7.70
CA TYR A 71 2.59 -2.66 7.97
C TYR A 71 2.89 -2.11 9.38
N LEU A 72 3.09 -2.97 10.37
CA LEU A 72 3.44 -2.60 11.75
C LEU A 72 4.84 -3.06 12.16
N ASP A 73 5.66 -3.52 11.22
CA ASP A 73 7.04 -3.85 11.55
C ASP A 73 7.85 -2.57 11.86
N PRO A 74 8.79 -2.66 12.83
CA PRO A 74 9.81 -1.66 13.07
C PRO A 74 10.45 -1.16 11.79
N ASP A 75 10.83 0.12 11.82
CA ASP A 75 11.55 0.80 10.75
C ASP A 75 10.81 0.87 9.42
N THR A 76 9.51 0.52 9.35
CA THR A 76 8.70 0.73 8.15
C THR A 76 8.12 2.14 8.09
N GLU A 77 8.03 2.69 6.89
CA GLU A 77 7.38 3.99 6.63
C GLU A 77 5.91 3.96 7.10
N SER A 78 5.25 2.82 6.96
CA SER A 78 3.89 2.60 7.45
C SER A 78 3.78 2.80 8.96
N LEU A 79 4.60 2.10 9.75
CA LEU A 79 4.55 2.23 11.21
C LEU A 79 4.91 3.66 11.65
N TYR A 80 5.89 4.29 10.99
CA TYR A 80 6.22 5.70 11.21
C TYR A 80 4.99 6.59 11.03
N ASN A 81 4.31 6.50 9.88
CA ASN A 81 3.14 7.32 9.58
C ASN A 81 1.94 7.04 10.49
N ILE A 82 1.72 5.78 10.86
CA ILE A 82 0.70 5.40 11.85
C ILE A 82 1.01 6.06 13.20
N GLY A 83 2.27 6.05 13.63
CA GLY A 83 2.72 6.75 14.84
C GLY A 83 2.43 8.25 14.77
N GLN A 84 2.78 8.90 13.66
CA GLN A 84 2.53 10.33 13.46
C GLN A 84 1.02 10.66 13.46
N ALA A 85 0.21 9.89 12.74
CA ALA A 85 -1.24 10.08 12.66
C ALA A 85 -1.93 9.91 14.03
N THR A 86 -1.52 8.90 14.80
CA THR A 86 -2.17 8.57 16.08
C THR A 86 -1.69 9.42 17.25
N THR A 87 -0.53 10.09 17.11
CA THR A 87 0.02 10.98 18.15
C THR A 87 -0.23 12.47 17.88
N GLY A 88 -0.97 12.81 16.82
CA GLY A 88 -1.37 14.19 16.52
C GLY A 88 -0.35 15.01 15.74
N HIS A 89 0.52 14.35 14.97
CA HIS A 89 1.55 14.99 14.12
C HIS A 89 1.38 14.65 12.62
N PRO A 90 0.18 14.78 12.04
CA PRO A 90 -0.07 14.36 10.66
C PRO A 90 0.76 15.13 9.62
N GLU A 91 1.22 16.34 9.94
CA GLU A 91 2.09 17.15 9.09
C GLU A 91 3.50 16.57 8.88
N ALA A 92 3.93 15.68 9.77
CA ALA A 92 5.21 14.98 9.70
C ALA A 92 5.12 13.63 8.98
N MET A 93 3.91 13.20 8.59
CA MET A 93 3.72 12.00 7.78
C MET A 93 4.37 12.18 6.41
N THR A 94 4.91 11.10 5.86
CA THR A 94 5.38 11.10 4.47
C THR A 94 4.19 11.15 3.51
N LYS A 95 4.40 11.79 2.37
CA LYS A 95 3.34 11.99 1.38
C LYS A 95 3.00 10.68 0.68
N HIS A 96 1.72 10.50 0.41
CA HIS A 96 1.29 9.49 -0.54
C HIS A 96 1.72 9.89 -1.96
N GLU A 97 2.43 8.99 -2.63
CA GLU A 97 2.68 9.07 -4.07
C GLU A 97 1.68 8.17 -4.79
N PRO A 98 0.82 8.71 -5.69
CA PRO A 98 -0.14 7.92 -6.44
C PRO A 98 0.54 6.81 -7.22
N LYS A 99 0.02 5.59 -7.04
CA LYS A 99 0.58 4.37 -7.61
C LYS A 99 -0.09 4.06 -8.93
N GLY A 100 0.72 3.83 -9.95
CA GLY A 100 0.24 3.21 -11.17
C GLY A 100 -0.02 1.73 -10.95
N MET A 101 -0.94 1.18 -11.74
CA MET A 101 -1.02 -0.26 -11.92
C MET A 101 0.31 -0.77 -12.47
N THR A 102 0.75 -1.92 -11.98
CA THR A 102 1.90 -2.59 -12.54
C THR A 102 1.60 -3.14 -13.94
N TRP A 103 2.63 -3.58 -14.67
CA TRP A 103 2.42 -4.17 -16.00
C TRP A 103 1.56 -5.45 -15.92
N TYR A 104 1.78 -6.25 -14.88
CA TYR A 104 1.07 -7.51 -14.69
C TYR A 104 -0.39 -7.26 -14.31
N GLU A 105 -0.63 -6.31 -13.39
CA GLU A 105 -1.97 -5.91 -12.99
C GLU A 105 -2.80 -5.43 -14.18
N LYS A 106 -2.24 -4.56 -15.03
CA LYS A 106 -2.92 -4.11 -16.27
C LYS A 106 -3.32 -5.29 -17.14
N THR A 107 -2.40 -6.24 -17.34
CA THR A 107 -2.62 -7.42 -18.18
C THR A 107 -3.74 -8.32 -17.64
N VAL A 108 -3.78 -8.56 -16.32
CA VAL A 108 -4.81 -9.39 -15.68
C VAL A 108 -6.18 -8.72 -15.79
N LEU A 109 -6.27 -7.42 -15.50
CA LEU A 109 -7.53 -6.67 -15.60
C LEU A 109 -8.08 -6.63 -17.02
N GLU A 110 -7.21 -6.41 -18.02
CA GLU A 110 -7.59 -6.47 -19.44
C GLU A 110 -8.16 -7.84 -19.81
N GLN A 111 -7.53 -8.94 -19.36
CA GLN A 111 -8.02 -10.30 -19.62
C GLN A 111 -9.37 -10.54 -18.94
N MET A 112 -9.54 -10.14 -17.67
CA MET A 112 -10.81 -10.30 -16.95
C MET A 112 -11.96 -9.53 -17.61
N GLN A 113 -11.70 -8.35 -18.16
CA GLN A 113 -12.70 -7.55 -18.87
C GLN A 113 -13.05 -8.09 -20.27
N GLN A 114 -12.21 -8.94 -20.85
CA GLN A 114 -12.45 -9.62 -22.13
C GLN A 114 -13.21 -10.94 -21.99
N VAL A 115 -13.40 -11.45 -20.77
CA VAL A 115 -14.23 -12.63 -20.51
C VAL A 115 -15.71 -12.20 -20.50
N PRO A 116 -16.57 -12.74 -21.39
CA PRO A 116 -18.00 -12.40 -21.47
C PRO A 116 -18.81 -12.72 -20.21
#